data_AF-A0A522D8G6-F1
#
_entry.id   AF-A0A522D8G6-F1
#
_cell.length_a   1.000
_cell.length_b   1.000
_cell.length_c   1.000
_cell.angle_alpha   90.00
_cell.angle_beta   90.00
_cell.angle_gamma   90.00
#
_symmetry.space_group_name_H-M   'P 1'
#
loop_
_entity.id
_entity.type
_entity.pdbx_description
1 polymer ?
#
loop_
_entity_poly.entity_id
_entity_poly.type
_entity_poly.pdbx_seq_one_letter_code
_entity_poly.pdbx_strand_id
1 'polypeptide(L)'
;MEPLSDPGRTAERASELLYHAGLSGGGFDYEKGCAGLLSLGIPPHIFLAGKDWPAFDARRALERLESLASAEYIHKAGIFWKDFDFDRGLDALICLGEPEYLYRAGRFWKGFDYDRGLEALIRTGPARYVYYAGQEWKTCNLARAYEAIIASGSAEYIFYAGAHWKYFDYTRGFPALVAAGDPEFIYKAGTLWREFDYPRAWRALEREVVRGAGWRGKALANPRWRQALREIWAGLTK
;
A
#
# COMPACT_ATOMS: atom_id res chain seq x y z
N MET A 1 37.00 -34.96 -3.98
CA MET A 1 35.56 -34.65 -3.94
C MET A 1 35.47 -33.14 -3.91
N GLU A 2 35.46 -32.50 -5.08
CA GLU A 2 35.29 -31.04 -5.16
C GLU A 2 33.86 -30.69 -4.72
N PRO A 3 33.67 -29.61 -3.95
CA PRO A 3 32.33 -29.17 -3.62
C PRO A 3 31.67 -28.64 -4.90
N LEU A 4 30.53 -29.24 -5.28
CA LEU A 4 29.65 -28.75 -6.33
C LEU A 4 29.37 -27.26 -6.08
N SER A 5 29.95 -26.40 -6.91
CA SER A 5 29.72 -24.96 -6.83
C SER A 5 28.26 -24.67 -7.16
N ASP A 6 27.53 -24.09 -6.21
CA ASP A 6 26.15 -23.61 -6.40
C ASP A 6 26.10 -22.58 -7.54
N PRO A 7 25.41 -22.88 -8.66
CA PRO A 7 25.32 -21.98 -9.82
C PRO A 7 24.78 -20.58 -9.48
N GLY A 8 23.88 -20.48 -8.49
CA GLY A 8 23.34 -19.19 -8.04
C GLY A 8 24.41 -18.31 -7.41
N ARG A 9 25.26 -18.91 -6.56
CA ARG A 9 26.38 -18.23 -5.92
C ARG A 9 27.43 -17.74 -6.93
N THR A 10 27.62 -18.47 -8.03
CA THR A 10 28.51 -18.06 -9.12
C THR A 10 27.97 -16.87 -9.92
N ALA A 11 26.66 -16.86 -10.22
CA ALA A 11 26.02 -15.76 -10.95
C ALA A 11 25.99 -14.45 -10.14
N GLU A 12 25.70 -14.52 -8.84
CA GLU A 12 25.74 -13.37 -7.93
C GLU A 12 27.13 -12.75 -7.89
N ARG A 13 28.16 -13.58 -7.70
CA ARG A 13 29.56 -13.14 -7.65
C ARG A 13 30.00 -12.51 -8.97
N ALA A 14 29.63 -13.11 -10.11
CA ALA A 14 29.93 -12.55 -11.42
C ALA A 14 29.24 -11.20 -11.64
N SER A 15 27.98 -11.08 -11.20
CA SER A 15 27.21 -9.84 -11.31
C SER A 15 27.78 -8.72 -10.43
N GLU A 16 28.24 -9.05 -9.22
CA GLU A 16 28.91 -8.12 -8.31
C GLU A 16 30.22 -7.58 -8.92
N LEU A 17 31.07 -8.48 -9.43
CA LEU A 17 32.33 -8.10 -10.07
C LEU A 17 32.10 -7.19 -11.29
N LEU A 18 31.10 -7.51 -12.11
CA LEU A 18 30.77 -6.71 -13.30
C LEU A 18 30.26 -5.32 -12.91
N TYR A 19 29.41 -5.24 -11.88
CA TYR A 19 28.95 -3.97 -11.32
C TYR A 19 30.13 -3.08 -10.86
N HIS A 20 31.05 -3.63 -10.06
CA HIS A 20 32.23 -2.90 -9.56
C HIS A 20 33.23 -2.51 -10.65
N ALA A 21 33.35 -3.31 -11.71
CA ALA A 21 34.15 -2.94 -12.88
C ALA A 21 33.63 -1.64 -13.53
N GLY A 22 32.30 -1.49 -13.63
CA GLY A 22 31.68 -0.27 -14.14
C GLY A 22 31.91 0.96 -13.25
N LEU A 23 31.97 0.80 -11.92
CA LEU A 23 32.29 1.90 -11.00
C LEU A 23 33.74 2.40 -11.13
N SER A 24 34.65 1.52 -11.53
CA SER A 24 36.09 1.83 -11.60
C SER A 24 36.45 2.73 -12.80
N GLY A 25 35.55 2.91 -13.77
CA GLY A 25 35.62 3.94 -14.82
C GLY A 25 36.65 3.75 -15.94
N GLY A 26 37.80 3.11 -15.73
CA GLY A 26 38.91 3.06 -16.69
C GLY A 26 38.66 2.28 -17.98
N GLY A 27 37.98 2.87 -18.98
CA GLY A 27 37.73 2.25 -20.28
C GLY A 27 36.65 1.15 -20.26
N PHE A 28 35.82 1.13 -19.22
CA PHE A 28 34.74 0.15 -19.11
C PHE A 28 33.72 0.35 -20.23
N ASP A 29 33.43 -0.74 -20.95
CA ASP A 29 32.40 -0.77 -21.98
C ASP A 29 31.03 -0.95 -21.30
N TYR A 30 30.35 0.17 -21.03
CA TYR A 30 29.05 0.19 -20.36
C TYR A 30 27.97 -0.56 -21.14
N GLU A 31 28.04 -0.60 -22.47
CA GLU A 31 27.07 -1.32 -23.29
C GLU A 31 27.20 -2.82 -23.05
N LYS A 32 28.43 -3.36 -23.16
CA LYS A 32 28.69 -4.78 -22.88
C LYS A 32 28.46 -5.11 -21.40
N GLY A 33 28.86 -4.23 -20.49
CA GLY A 33 28.63 -4.37 -19.06
C GLY A 33 27.16 -4.46 -18.72
N CYS A 34 26.34 -3.59 -19.32
CA CYS A 34 24.89 -3.59 -19.13
C CYS A 34 24.30 -4.91 -19.66
N ALA A 35 24.63 -5.29 -20.90
CA ALA A 35 24.17 -6.56 -21.47
C ALA A 35 24.54 -7.78 -20.60
N GLY A 36 25.75 -7.81 -20.05
CA GLY A 36 26.20 -8.85 -19.13
C GLY A 36 25.37 -8.90 -17.83
N LEU A 37 25.14 -7.75 -17.19
CA LEU A 37 24.30 -7.67 -15.98
C LEU A 37 22.85 -8.13 -16.25
N LEU A 38 22.27 -7.70 -17.37
CA LEU A 38 20.91 -8.09 -17.75
C LEU A 38 20.83 -9.60 -18.01
N SER A 39 21.86 -10.19 -18.62
CA SER A 39 21.94 -11.63 -18.84
C SER A 39 22.02 -12.41 -17.53
N LEU A 40 22.83 -11.95 -16.57
CA LEU A 40 22.95 -12.56 -15.24
C LEU A 40 21.66 -12.44 -14.43
N GLY A 41 20.87 -11.39 -14.67
CA GLY A 41 19.51 -11.29 -14.16
C GLY A 41 19.41 -11.10 -12.65
N ILE A 42 20.41 -10.48 -12.02
CA ILE A 42 20.42 -10.20 -10.58
C ILE A 42 19.85 -8.78 -10.34
N PRO A 43 18.59 -8.64 -9.88
CA PRO A 43 17.92 -7.34 -9.77
C PRO A 43 18.67 -6.27 -8.96
N PRO A 44 19.32 -6.59 -7.82
CA PRO A 44 20.12 -5.61 -7.09
C PRO A 44 21.19 -4.95 -7.94
N HIS A 45 21.95 -5.72 -8.72
CA HIS A 45 23.04 -5.19 -9.53
C HIS A 45 22.56 -4.47 -10.79
N ILE A 46 21.44 -4.92 -11.39
CA ILE A 46 20.78 -4.19 -12.48
C ILE A 46 20.35 -2.79 -11.98
N PHE A 47 19.72 -2.74 -10.80
CA PHE A 47 19.33 -1.49 -10.16
C PHE A 47 20.51 -0.56 -9.86
N LEU A 48 21.55 -1.09 -9.22
CA LEU A 48 22.73 -0.32 -8.83
C LEU A 48 23.45 0.24 -10.07
N ALA A 49 23.60 -0.56 -11.13
CA ALA A 49 24.18 -0.07 -12.38
C ALA A 49 23.39 1.11 -12.96
N GLY A 50 22.05 1.06 -12.99
CA GLY A 50 21.25 2.19 -13.47
C GLY A 50 21.24 3.42 -12.56
N LYS A 51 21.62 3.26 -11.30
CA LYS A 51 21.79 4.36 -10.34
C LYS A 51 23.16 5.02 -10.49
N ASP A 52 24.21 4.22 -10.64
CA ASP A 52 25.59 4.65 -10.41
C ASP A 52 26.44 4.74 -11.68
N TRP A 53 26.10 4.03 -12.76
CA TRP A 53 26.87 4.10 -14.01
C TRP A 53 26.52 5.35 -14.83
N PRO A 54 27.52 6.05 -15.41
CA PRO A 54 27.29 7.26 -16.21
C PRO A 54 26.56 6.99 -17.53
N ALA A 55 26.67 5.77 -18.06
CA ALA A 55 25.93 5.30 -19.22
C ALA A 55 25.26 3.97 -18.85
N PHE A 56 23.93 3.93 -18.93
CA PHE A 56 23.14 2.75 -18.62
C PHE A 56 21.84 2.75 -19.43
N ASP A 57 21.49 1.61 -20.02
CA ASP A 57 20.24 1.45 -20.76
C ASP A 57 19.08 1.16 -19.78
N ALA A 58 18.54 2.24 -19.20
CA ALA A 58 17.42 2.17 -18.27
C ALA A 58 16.18 1.51 -18.87
N ARG A 59 15.95 1.67 -20.17
CA ARG A 59 14.82 1.04 -20.86
C ARG A 59 14.95 -0.47 -20.83
N ARG A 60 16.04 -1.02 -21.38
CA ARG A 60 16.29 -2.48 -21.42
C ARG A 60 16.34 -3.08 -20.02
N ALA A 61 16.90 -2.35 -19.06
CA ALA A 61 16.96 -2.77 -17.68
C ALA A 61 15.58 -2.84 -17.02
N LEU A 62 14.68 -1.89 -17.29
CA LEU A 62 13.31 -1.95 -16.81
C LEU A 62 12.56 -3.16 -17.38
N GLU A 63 12.68 -3.45 -18.68
CA GLU A 63 12.08 -4.65 -19.30
C GLU A 63 12.63 -5.93 -18.64
N ARG A 64 13.92 -5.92 -18.27
CA ARG A 64 14.52 -7.07 -17.59
C ARG A 64 13.98 -7.23 -16.18
N LEU A 65 13.88 -6.16 -15.39
CA LEU A 65 13.30 -6.19 -14.05
C LEU A 65 11.83 -6.63 -14.06
N GLU A 66 11.08 -6.21 -15.08
CA GLU A 66 9.72 -6.69 -15.36
C GLU A 66 9.68 -8.20 -15.61
N SER A 67 10.54 -8.72 -16.50
CA SER A 67 10.63 -10.17 -16.79
C SER A 67 11.06 -11.02 -15.58
N LEU A 68 11.75 -10.41 -14.62
CA LEU A 68 12.19 -11.04 -13.37
C LEU A 68 11.15 -10.88 -12.24
N ALA A 69 9.99 -10.28 -12.52
CA ALA A 69 8.93 -9.99 -11.57
C ALA A 69 9.41 -9.19 -10.34
N SER A 70 10.37 -8.28 -10.54
CA SER A 70 11.08 -7.63 -9.44
C SER A 70 10.45 -6.28 -9.05
N ALA A 71 9.25 -6.32 -8.47
CA ALA A 71 8.49 -5.12 -8.09
C ALA A 71 9.29 -4.15 -7.21
N GLU A 72 10.08 -4.67 -6.26
CA GLU A 72 10.95 -3.85 -5.42
C GLU A 72 11.95 -3.00 -6.21
N TYR A 73 12.61 -3.62 -7.18
CA TYR A 73 13.66 -2.96 -7.94
C TYR A 73 13.10 -2.09 -9.06
N ILE A 74 11.91 -2.41 -9.60
CA ILE A 74 11.14 -1.48 -10.43
C ILE A 74 10.79 -0.22 -9.63
N HIS A 75 10.26 -0.38 -8.42
CA HIS A 75 9.95 0.73 -7.53
C HIS A 75 11.20 1.59 -7.22
N LYS A 76 12.32 0.96 -6.85
CA LYS A 76 13.57 1.68 -6.57
C LYS A 76 14.10 2.40 -7.82
N ALA A 77 14.04 1.77 -8.99
CA ALA A 77 14.44 2.39 -10.25
C ALA A 77 13.68 3.70 -10.50
N GLY A 78 12.37 3.74 -10.27
CA GLY A 78 11.58 4.97 -10.42
C GLY A 78 11.89 6.09 -9.43
N ILE A 79 12.61 5.79 -8.34
CA ILE A 79 13.12 6.80 -7.40
C ILE A 79 14.48 7.33 -7.83
N PHE A 80 15.38 6.45 -8.29
CA PHE A 80 16.81 6.76 -8.39
C PHE A 80 17.35 6.89 -9.81
N TRP A 81 16.73 6.26 -10.81
CA TRP A 81 17.21 6.34 -12.19
C TRP A 81 16.82 7.67 -12.82
N LYS A 82 17.80 8.32 -13.47
CA LYS A 82 17.62 9.65 -14.07
C LYS A 82 16.57 9.64 -15.19
N ASP A 83 16.65 8.64 -16.05
CA ASP A 83 15.85 8.50 -17.27
C ASP A 83 14.81 7.36 -17.15
N PHE A 84 14.19 7.24 -15.96
CA PHE A 84 13.14 6.24 -15.71
C PHE A 84 11.86 6.57 -16.48
N ASP A 85 11.31 5.55 -17.16
CA ASP A 85 10.01 5.59 -17.81
C ASP A 85 8.90 5.28 -16.78
N PHE A 86 8.24 6.34 -16.28
CA PHE A 86 7.20 6.21 -15.26
C PHE A 86 5.96 5.48 -15.73
N ASP A 87 5.56 5.67 -16.99
CA ASP A 87 4.36 5.04 -17.54
C ASP A 87 4.56 3.54 -17.64
N ARG A 88 5.69 3.12 -18.22
CA ARG A 88 6.04 1.71 -18.28
C ARG A 88 6.27 1.10 -16.90
N GLY A 89 6.96 1.83 -16.02
CA GLY A 89 7.18 1.38 -14.66
C GLY A 89 5.87 1.12 -13.91
N LEU A 90 4.88 2.00 -14.11
CA LEU A 90 3.55 1.85 -13.54
C LEU A 90 2.83 0.64 -14.15
N ASP A 91 2.86 0.48 -15.48
CA ASP A 91 2.27 -0.69 -16.14
C ASP A 91 2.88 -2.00 -15.62
N ALA A 92 4.20 -2.06 -15.43
CA ALA A 92 4.87 -3.22 -14.87
C ALA A 92 4.37 -3.52 -13.44
N LEU A 93 4.31 -2.52 -12.55
CA LEU A 93 3.78 -2.71 -11.19
C LEU A 93 2.31 -3.13 -11.18
N ILE A 94 1.49 -2.58 -12.08
CA ILE A 94 0.07 -2.95 -12.24
C ILE A 94 -0.05 -4.40 -12.71
N CYS A 95 0.78 -4.85 -13.64
CA CYS A 95 0.77 -6.21 -14.16
C CYS A 95 1.25 -7.24 -13.12
N LEU A 96 2.27 -6.89 -12.33
CA LEU A 96 2.73 -7.75 -11.23
C LEU A 96 1.68 -7.90 -10.13
N GLY A 97 0.78 -6.92 -9.99
CA GLY A 97 -0.32 -7.00 -9.04
C GLY A 97 0.13 -6.94 -7.59
N GLU A 98 1.28 -6.34 -7.31
CA GLU A 98 1.86 -6.19 -5.97
C GLU A 98 1.48 -4.81 -5.38
N PRO A 99 0.38 -4.72 -4.60
CA PRO A 99 -0.22 -3.44 -4.24
C PRO A 99 0.67 -2.59 -3.33
N GLU A 100 1.60 -3.22 -2.59
CA GLU A 100 2.55 -2.49 -1.76
C GLU A 100 3.46 -1.58 -2.59
N TYR A 101 4.03 -2.10 -3.68
CA TYR A 101 4.94 -1.33 -4.51
C TYR A 101 4.21 -0.31 -5.36
N LEU A 102 2.97 -0.60 -5.76
CA LEU A 102 2.09 0.38 -6.41
C LEU A 102 1.77 1.56 -5.48
N TYR A 103 1.44 1.27 -4.22
CA TYR A 103 1.24 2.29 -3.18
C TYR A 103 2.51 3.13 -2.96
N ARG A 104 3.66 2.48 -2.75
CA ARG A 104 4.95 3.15 -2.53
C ARG A 104 5.35 4.02 -3.72
N ALA A 105 5.12 3.55 -4.96
CA ALA A 105 5.35 4.32 -6.17
C ALA A 105 4.56 5.64 -6.15
N GLY A 106 3.27 5.62 -5.80
CA GLY A 106 2.48 6.86 -5.69
C GLY A 106 2.98 7.85 -4.64
N ARG A 107 3.68 7.36 -3.62
CA ARG A 107 4.30 8.22 -2.60
C ARG A 107 5.61 8.87 -3.07
N PHE A 108 6.42 8.16 -3.84
CA PHE A 108 7.81 8.56 -4.10
C PHE A 108 8.11 8.96 -5.55
N TRP A 109 7.40 8.43 -6.54
CA TRP A 109 7.67 8.72 -7.94
C TRP A 109 7.18 10.11 -8.33
N LYS A 110 8.05 10.88 -9.00
CA LYS A 110 7.73 12.24 -9.46
C LYS A 110 6.72 12.28 -10.62
N GLY A 111 6.65 11.21 -11.41
CA GLY A 111 5.77 11.07 -12.58
C GLY A 111 4.67 10.03 -12.40
N PHE A 112 4.23 9.76 -11.17
CA PHE A 112 3.19 8.76 -10.92
C PHE A 112 1.82 9.24 -11.41
N ASP A 113 1.13 8.40 -12.18
CA ASP A 113 -0.29 8.59 -12.49
C ASP A 113 -1.15 8.08 -11.33
N TYR A 114 -1.66 9.02 -10.53
CA TYR A 114 -2.45 8.74 -9.34
C TYR A 114 -3.79 8.07 -9.64
N ASP A 115 -4.44 8.38 -10.77
CA ASP A 115 -5.74 7.82 -11.09
C ASP A 115 -5.61 6.37 -11.58
N ARG A 116 -4.62 6.08 -12.44
CA ARG A 116 -4.29 4.70 -12.85
C ARG A 116 -3.80 3.87 -11.66
N GLY A 117 -2.96 4.46 -10.83
CA GLY A 117 -2.47 3.82 -9.61
C GLY A 117 -3.59 3.48 -8.64
N LEU A 118 -4.52 4.41 -8.39
CA LEU A 118 -5.65 4.16 -7.50
C LEU A 118 -6.56 3.05 -8.05
N GLU A 119 -6.88 3.09 -9.34
CA GLU A 119 -7.71 2.06 -9.96
C GLU A 119 -7.10 0.67 -9.83
N ALA A 120 -5.79 0.56 -10.05
CA ALA A 120 -5.09 -0.70 -9.87
C ALA A 120 -5.03 -1.16 -8.40
N LEU A 121 -4.92 -0.26 -7.42
CA LEU A 121 -5.03 -0.60 -6.00
C LEU A 121 -6.43 -1.12 -5.64
N ILE A 122 -7.48 -0.47 -6.16
CA ILE A 122 -8.87 -0.88 -5.96
C ILE A 122 -9.10 -2.30 -6.52
N ARG A 123 -8.55 -2.59 -7.70
CA ARG A 123 -8.67 -3.90 -8.35
C ARG A 123 -7.87 -5.01 -7.65
N THR A 124 -6.68 -4.70 -7.12
CA THR A 124 -5.77 -5.71 -6.53
C THR A 124 -6.17 -6.13 -5.12
N GLY A 125 -6.95 -5.33 -4.40
CA GLY A 125 -7.85 -5.86 -3.37
C GLY A 125 -7.52 -5.61 -1.89
N PRO A 126 -6.33 -5.18 -1.44
CA PRO A 126 -6.18 -4.83 -0.02
C PRO A 126 -6.65 -3.41 0.25
N ALA A 127 -7.77 -3.28 0.96
CA ALA A 127 -8.33 -2.00 1.42
C ALA A 127 -7.29 -1.12 2.14
N ARG A 128 -6.29 -1.74 2.80
CA ARG A 128 -5.18 -1.03 3.47
C ARG A 128 -4.42 -0.07 2.56
N TYR A 129 -4.13 -0.47 1.33
CA TYR A 129 -3.34 0.36 0.43
C TYR A 129 -4.20 1.45 -0.21
N VAL A 130 -5.50 1.21 -0.42
CA VAL A 130 -6.46 2.27 -0.78
C VAL A 130 -6.56 3.30 0.34
N TYR A 131 -6.62 2.85 1.60
CA TYR A 131 -6.61 3.73 2.77
C TYR A 131 -5.33 4.58 2.83
N TYR A 132 -4.15 3.95 2.71
CA TYR A 132 -2.87 4.67 2.73
C TYR A 132 -2.72 5.62 1.54
N ALA A 133 -3.20 5.24 0.34
CA ALA A 133 -3.23 6.12 -0.82
C ALA A 133 -4.08 7.37 -0.55
N GLY A 134 -5.28 7.21 0.01
CA GLY A 134 -6.13 8.35 0.42
C GLY A 134 -5.48 9.25 1.47
N GLN A 135 -4.60 8.71 2.31
CA GLN A 135 -3.97 9.45 3.39
C GLN A 135 -2.65 10.14 2.99
N GLU A 136 -1.82 9.48 2.18
CA GLU A 136 -0.42 9.86 1.97
C GLU A 136 -0.09 10.33 0.55
N TRP A 137 -0.90 10.01 -0.45
CA TRP A 137 -0.62 10.47 -1.82
C TRP A 137 -0.86 11.98 -1.95
N LYS A 138 0.02 12.63 -2.72
CA LYS A 138 -0.07 14.09 -3.00
C LYS A 138 -1.39 14.45 -3.69
N THR A 139 -1.85 13.58 -4.56
CA THR A 139 -3.12 13.68 -5.26
C THR A 139 -3.80 12.33 -5.16
N CYS A 140 -4.99 12.30 -4.57
CA CYS A 140 -5.81 11.09 -4.53
C CYS A 140 -7.25 11.48 -4.74
N ASN A 141 -7.95 10.74 -5.60
CA ASN A 141 -9.39 10.87 -5.74
C ASN A 141 -10.06 10.25 -4.51
N LEU A 142 -10.19 11.05 -3.45
CA LEU A 142 -10.76 10.60 -2.17
C LEU A 142 -12.19 10.06 -2.30
N ALA A 143 -12.97 10.57 -3.25
CA ALA A 143 -14.32 10.05 -3.51
C ALA A 143 -14.25 8.61 -4.03
N ARG A 144 -13.40 8.32 -5.02
CA ARG A 144 -13.20 6.94 -5.50
C ARG A 144 -12.59 6.02 -4.44
N ALA A 145 -11.60 6.51 -3.70
CA ALA A 145 -11.00 5.76 -2.60
C ALA A 145 -12.04 5.43 -1.53
N TYR A 146 -12.92 6.39 -1.19
CA TYR A 146 -14.02 6.19 -0.26
C TYR A 146 -14.96 5.07 -0.73
N GLU A 147 -15.43 5.13 -1.98
CA GLU A 147 -16.31 4.09 -2.53
C GLU A 147 -15.66 2.70 -2.42
N ALA A 148 -14.36 2.61 -2.74
CA ALA A 148 -13.63 1.35 -2.64
C ALA A 148 -13.46 0.86 -1.19
N ILE A 149 -13.21 1.75 -0.23
CA ILE A 149 -13.15 1.40 1.20
C ILE A 149 -14.50 0.87 1.68
N ILE A 150 -15.60 1.53 1.32
CA ILE A 150 -16.94 1.08 1.69
C ILE A 150 -17.25 -0.27 1.04
N ALA A 151 -16.98 -0.43 -0.25
CA ALA A 151 -17.21 -1.66 -1.00
C ALA A 151 -16.37 -2.83 -0.48
N SER A 152 -15.19 -2.57 0.09
CA SER A 152 -14.34 -3.62 0.67
C SER A 152 -14.96 -4.31 1.89
N GLY A 153 -15.91 -3.66 2.58
CA GLY A 153 -16.51 -4.17 3.80
C GLY A 153 -15.53 -4.30 4.98
N SER A 154 -14.31 -3.75 4.88
CA SER A 154 -13.34 -3.81 5.96
C SER A 154 -13.69 -2.82 7.07
N ALA A 155 -14.22 -3.32 8.19
CA ALA A 155 -14.55 -2.49 9.36
C ALA A 155 -13.34 -1.66 9.83
N GLU A 156 -12.15 -2.24 9.79
CA GLU A 156 -10.88 -1.60 10.15
C GLU A 156 -10.60 -0.36 9.30
N TYR A 157 -10.60 -0.49 7.97
CA TYR A 157 -10.24 0.61 7.09
C TYR A 157 -11.38 1.60 6.87
N ILE A 158 -12.64 1.19 7.01
CA ILE A 158 -13.77 2.13 7.12
C ILE A 158 -13.59 3.01 8.36
N PHE A 159 -13.28 2.40 9.51
CA PHE A 159 -13.00 3.14 10.75
C PHE A 159 -11.83 4.11 10.59
N TYR A 160 -10.69 3.65 10.08
CA TYR A 160 -9.50 4.49 9.92
C TYR A 160 -9.73 5.64 8.95
N ALA A 161 -10.41 5.41 7.82
CA ALA A 161 -10.80 6.48 6.91
C ALA A 161 -11.64 7.54 7.63
N GLY A 162 -12.66 7.14 8.40
CA GLY A 162 -13.48 8.08 9.16
C GLY A 162 -12.74 8.80 10.29
N ALA A 163 -11.68 8.21 10.83
CA ALA A 163 -10.88 8.81 11.89
C ALA A 163 -9.78 9.76 11.39
N HIS A 164 -9.23 9.52 10.19
CA HIS A 164 -7.97 10.14 9.76
C HIS A 164 -8.01 10.88 8.42
N TRP A 165 -8.97 10.57 7.54
CA TRP A 165 -9.08 11.31 6.28
C TRP A 165 -9.62 12.72 6.53
N LYS A 166 -9.17 13.66 5.68
CA LYS A 166 -9.60 15.06 5.74
C LYS A 166 -11.11 15.22 5.52
N TYR A 167 -11.69 14.38 4.68
CA TYR A 167 -13.12 14.33 4.38
C TYR A 167 -13.60 12.88 4.44
N PHE A 168 -14.72 12.66 5.14
CA PHE A 168 -15.37 11.38 5.25
C PHE A 168 -16.87 11.60 5.40
N ASP A 169 -17.67 10.92 4.57
CA ASP A 169 -19.13 10.93 4.68
C ASP A 169 -19.56 9.95 5.78
N TYR A 170 -19.85 10.48 6.97
CA TYR A 170 -20.34 9.69 8.11
C TYR A 170 -21.75 9.13 7.88
N THR A 171 -22.57 9.79 7.06
CA THR A 171 -23.95 9.36 6.76
C THR A 171 -23.95 8.02 6.04
N ARG A 172 -23.01 7.83 5.11
CA ARG A 172 -22.81 6.56 4.39
C ARG A 172 -21.81 5.63 5.07
N GLY A 173 -20.79 6.20 5.74
CA GLY A 173 -19.70 5.45 6.35
C GLY A 173 -20.11 4.71 7.62
N PHE A 174 -20.97 5.32 8.45
CA PHE A 174 -21.48 4.67 9.66
C PHE A 174 -22.32 3.42 9.36
N PRO A 175 -23.34 3.47 8.47
CA PRO A 175 -24.06 2.27 8.06
C PRO A 175 -23.14 1.17 7.52
N ALA A 176 -22.12 1.52 6.72
CA ALA A 176 -21.17 0.56 6.18
C ALA A 176 -20.32 -0.09 7.29
N LEU A 177 -19.83 0.70 8.25
CA LEU A 177 -19.09 0.17 9.42
C LEU A 177 -19.94 -0.80 10.24
N VAL A 178 -21.21 -0.44 10.49
CA VAL A 178 -22.14 -1.33 11.21
C VAL A 178 -22.43 -2.60 10.41
N ALA A 179 -22.57 -2.50 9.08
CA ALA A 179 -22.79 -3.64 8.20
C ALA A 179 -21.57 -4.59 8.14
N ALA A 180 -20.36 -4.05 8.25
CA ALA A 180 -19.13 -4.84 8.36
C ALA A 180 -19.06 -5.67 9.65
N GLY A 181 -19.84 -5.30 10.67
CA GLY A 181 -20.16 -6.18 11.79
C GLY A 181 -19.02 -6.45 12.76
N ASP A 182 -18.00 -5.58 12.84
CA ASP A 182 -16.95 -5.70 13.84
C ASP A 182 -17.19 -4.77 15.05
N PRO A 183 -17.53 -5.33 16.23
CA PRO A 183 -17.79 -4.55 17.44
C PRO A 183 -16.61 -3.68 17.91
N GLU A 184 -15.37 -4.10 17.62
CA GLU A 184 -14.19 -3.33 17.99
C GLU A 184 -14.17 -1.97 17.29
N PHE A 185 -14.36 -2.00 15.98
CA PHE A 185 -14.28 -0.79 15.17
C PHE A 185 -15.54 0.07 15.32
N ILE A 186 -16.71 -0.53 15.59
CA ILE A 186 -17.91 0.24 16.01
C ILE A 186 -17.63 0.99 17.31
N TYR A 187 -17.07 0.32 18.33
CA TYR A 187 -16.72 0.98 19.59
C TYR A 187 -15.69 2.11 19.38
N LYS A 188 -14.61 1.83 18.65
CA LYS A 188 -13.55 2.81 18.35
C LYS A 188 -14.08 3.99 17.55
N ALA A 189 -15.00 3.79 16.61
CA ALA A 189 -15.64 4.88 15.89
C ALA A 189 -16.40 5.80 16.86
N GLY A 190 -17.15 5.25 17.83
CA GLY A 190 -17.82 6.07 18.85
C GLY A 190 -16.88 6.86 19.77
N THR A 191 -15.59 6.50 19.85
CA THR A 191 -14.62 7.27 20.62
C THR A 191 -13.92 8.35 19.80
N LEU A 192 -13.77 8.18 18.48
CA LEU A 192 -12.91 9.01 17.64
C LEU A 192 -13.63 9.78 16.54
N TRP A 193 -14.71 9.25 15.98
CA TRP A 193 -15.44 9.92 14.90
C TRP A 193 -16.08 11.22 15.40
N ARG A 194 -16.14 12.20 14.48
CA ARG A 194 -16.73 13.51 14.75
C ARG A 194 -18.25 13.41 14.86
N GLU A 195 -18.85 12.58 14.00
CA GLU A 195 -20.28 12.30 13.95
C GLU A 195 -20.50 10.80 14.16
N PHE A 196 -21.41 10.43 15.07
CA PHE A 196 -21.64 9.03 15.44
C PHE A 196 -23.04 8.80 16.01
N ASP A 197 -23.74 7.78 15.51
CA ASP A 197 -25.07 7.37 15.97
C ASP A 197 -24.93 6.31 17.09
N TYR A 198 -24.78 6.79 18.32
CA TYR A 198 -24.67 5.93 19.51
C TYR A 198 -25.87 4.98 19.69
N PRO A 199 -27.14 5.41 19.55
CA PRO A 199 -28.28 4.50 19.67
C PRO A 199 -28.19 3.31 18.71
N ARG A 200 -27.91 3.56 17.42
CA ARG A 200 -27.81 2.48 16.43
C ARG A 200 -26.56 1.61 16.64
N ALA A 201 -25.45 2.23 17.03
CA ALA A 201 -24.21 1.51 17.31
C ALA A 201 -24.36 0.58 18.53
N TRP A 202 -25.02 1.05 19.60
CA TRP A 202 -25.28 0.25 20.79
C TRP A 202 -26.10 -1.00 20.45
N ARG A 203 -27.17 -0.85 19.65
CA ARG A 203 -27.95 -2.01 19.16
C ARG A 203 -27.08 -2.99 18.36
N ALA A 204 -26.13 -2.50 17.57
CA ALA A 204 -25.20 -3.37 16.85
C ALA A 204 -24.27 -4.14 17.81
N LEU A 205 -23.75 -3.48 18.85
CA LEU A 205 -22.95 -4.13 19.89
C LEU A 205 -23.74 -5.16 20.70
N GLU A 206 -25.04 -4.93 20.93
CA GLU A 206 -25.93 -5.87 21.64
C GLU A 206 -26.26 -7.12 20.81
N ARG A 207 -26.38 -6.98 19.48
CA ARG A 207 -26.62 -8.12 18.57
C ARG A 207 -25.47 -9.12 18.59
N GLU A 208 -24.24 -8.64 18.73
CA GLU A 208 -23.04 -9.47 18.84
C GLU A 208 -22.83 -9.95 20.29
N VAL A 209 -23.57 -10.99 20.69
CA VAL A 209 -23.64 -11.44 22.09
C VAL A 209 -22.25 -11.72 22.68
N VAL A 210 -21.42 -12.49 21.97
CA VAL A 210 -20.09 -12.92 22.45
C VAL A 210 -19.03 -11.87 22.14
N ARG A 211 -18.84 -11.53 20.87
CA ARG A 211 -17.78 -10.59 20.44
C ARG A 211 -18.03 -9.17 20.95
N GLY A 212 -19.29 -8.76 21.08
CA GLY A 212 -19.68 -7.44 21.56
C GLY A 212 -19.65 -7.29 23.08
N ALA A 213 -19.63 -8.37 23.88
CA ALA A 213 -19.64 -8.28 25.34
C ALA A 213 -18.47 -7.45 25.90
N GLY A 214 -17.25 -7.73 25.42
CA GLY A 214 -16.06 -6.98 25.84
C GLY A 214 -16.14 -5.50 25.47
N TRP A 215 -16.67 -5.19 24.28
CA TRP A 215 -16.79 -3.81 23.79
C TRP A 215 -17.92 -3.04 24.47
N ARG A 216 -19.02 -3.70 24.85
CA ARG A 216 -20.06 -3.12 25.71
C ARG A 216 -19.50 -2.77 27.08
N GLY A 217 -18.68 -3.64 27.69
CA GLY A 217 -17.98 -3.32 28.93
C GLY A 217 -17.07 -2.09 28.79
N LYS A 218 -16.29 -2.00 27.71
CA LYS A 218 -15.45 -0.82 27.41
C LYS A 218 -16.27 0.44 27.14
N ALA A 219 -17.42 0.34 26.50
CA ALA A 219 -18.35 1.46 26.28
C ALA A 219 -18.90 1.99 27.59
N LEU A 220 -19.27 1.11 28.53
CA LEU A 220 -19.70 1.50 29.88
C LEU A 220 -18.60 2.14 30.73
N ALA A 221 -17.32 1.99 30.37
CA ALA A 221 -16.23 2.70 31.04
C ALA A 221 -15.88 4.04 30.36
N ASN A 222 -16.02 4.12 29.03
CA ASN A 222 -15.63 5.30 28.26
C ASN A 222 -16.58 6.49 28.50
N PRO A 223 -16.08 7.72 28.79
CA PRO A 223 -16.93 8.87 29.08
C PRO A 223 -17.94 9.26 27.98
N ARG A 224 -17.52 9.28 26.71
CA ARG A 224 -18.40 9.64 25.57
C ARG A 224 -19.54 8.64 25.44
N TRP A 225 -19.20 7.35 25.44
CA TRP A 225 -20.17 6.27 25.40
C TRP A 225 -21.10 6.27 26.60
N ARG A 226 -20.59 6.41 27.84
CA ARG A 226 -21.42 6.48 29.04
C ARG A 226 -22.45 7.60 29.00
N GLN A 227 -22.04 8.78 28.54
CA GLN A 227 -22.95 9.91 28.42
C GLN A 227 -24.08 9.58 27.43
N ALA A 228 -23.72 9.10 26.23
CA ALA A 228 -24.71 8.73 25.22
C ALA A 228 -25.65 7.61 25.69
N LEU A 229 -25.15 6.61 26.43
CA LEU A 229 -25.98 5.53 26.96
C LEU A 229 -26.99 6.01 28.01
N ARG A 230 -26.62 6.99 28.84
CA ARG A 230 -27.57 7.62 29.78
C ARG A 230 -28.70 8.33 29.03
N GLU A 231 -28.38 9.04 27.96
CA GLU A 231 -29.38 9.72 27.12
C GLU A 231 -30.31 8.70 26.43
N ILE A 232 -29.75 7.61 25.90
CA ILE A 232 -30.50 6.51 25.31
C ILE A 232 -31.49 5.93 26.32
N TRP A 233 -31.04 5.59 27.54
CA TRP A 233 -31.90 4.98 28.55
C TRP A 233 -32.91 5.95 29.15
N ALA A 234 -32.56 7.21 29.36
CA ALA A 234 -33.49 8.24 29.83
C ALA A 234 -34.63 8.47 28.82
N GLY A 235 -34.34 8.35 27.51
CA GLY A 235 -35.34 8.43 26.45
C GLY A 235 -36.29 7.22 26.39
N LEU A 236 -35.90 6.06 26.91
CA LEU A 236 -36.76 4.86 26.97
C LEU A 236 -37.73 4.89 28.16
N THR A 237 -37.46 5.71 29.18
CA THR A 237 -38.29 5.85 30.39
C THR A 237 -39.38 6.93 30.30
N LYS A 238 -39.51 7.60 29.15
CA LYS A 238 -40.61 8.55 28.85
C LYS A 238 -41.59 7.90 27.89
#